data_AF-A0A1D3RP76-F1
#
_entry.id   AF-A0A1D3RP76-F1
#
_cell.length_a   1.000
_cell.length_b   1.000
_cell.length_c   1.000
_cell.angle_alpha   90.00
_cell.angle_beta   90.00
_cell.angle_gamma   90.00
#
_symmetry.space_group_name_H-M   'P 1'
#
loop_
_entity.id
_entity.type
_entity.pdbx_description
1 polymer ?
#
loop_
_entity_poly.entity_id
_entity_poly.type
_entity_poly.pdbx_seq_one_letter_code
_entity_poly.pdbx_strand_id
1 'polypeptide(L)'
;MKKLLLAVSTVALLGLSAQASADKELKVGKKIYDRAFGRGCGACHDISSNPQLTALIKAGELSEESFAKTLKEGKNGMPKAMAAIMAVGPVKKAGYSEDEAIAAVYKYLSK
;
A
#
# COMPACT_ATOMS: atom_id res chain seq x y z
N MET A 1 -17.48 40.00 3.42
CA MET A 1 -16.56 39.58 2.34
C MET A 1 -15.22 39.02 2.84
N LYS A 2 -14.50 39.66 3.80
CA LYS A 2 -13.23 39.10 4.34
C LYS A 2 -13.37 37.71 5.00
N LYS A 3 -14.50 37.43 5.67
CA LYS A 3 -14.77 36.14 6.32
C LYS A 3 -15.06 34.98 5.35
N LEU A 4 -15.53 35.28 4.14
CA LEU A 4 -15.83 34.26 3.12
C LEU A 4 -14.55 33.78 2.41
N LEU A 5 -13.60 34.69 2.17
CA LEU A 5 -12.30 34.38 1.56
C LEU A 5 -11.46 33.45 2.45
N LEU A 6 -11.48 33.67 3.77
CA LEU A 6 -10.79 32.80 4.74
C LEU A 6 -11.34 31.37 4.71
N ALA A 7 -12.67 31.19 4.69
CA ALA A 7 -13.29 29.86 4.71
C ALA A 7 -13.00 29.03 3.45
N VAL A 8 -12.92 29.67 2.27
CA VAL A 8 -12.62 28.97 1.00
C VAL A 8 -11.16 28.53 0.94
N SER A 9 -10.22 29.35 1.44
CA SER A 9 -8.79 28.97 1.47
C SER A 9 -8.50 27.80 2.41
N THR A 10 -9.16 27.70 3.56
CA THR A 10 -8.94 26.58 4.49
C THR A 10 -9.44 25.25 3.93
N VAL A 11 -10.61 25.24 3.28
CA VAL A 11 -11.17 24.02 2.66
C VAL A 11 -10.31 23.57 1.47
N ALA A 12 -9.80 24.51 0.66
CA ALA A 12 -8.92 24.19 -0.46
C ALA A 12 -7.56 23.59 -0.01
N LEU A 13 -6.95 24.13 1.06
CA LEU A 13 -5.68 23.62 1.61
C LEU A 13 -5.82 22.22 2.21
N LEU A 14 -6.96 21.92 2.85
CA LEU A 14 -7.25 20.60 3.40
C LEU A 14 -7.48 19.56 2.30
N GLY A 15 -8.22 19.91 1.24
CA GLY A 15 -8.43 19.02 0.09
C GLY A 15 -7.12 18.66 -0.62
N LEU A 16 -6.23 19.63 -0.81
CA LEU A 16 -4.94 19.41 -1.48
C LEU A 16 -4.00 18.52 -0.65
N SER A 17 -4.05 18.67 0.68
CA SER A 17 -3.26 17.85 1.61
C SER A 17 -3.74 16.39 1.63
N ALA A 18 -5.05 16.14 1.53
CA ALA A 18 -5.62 14.80 1.46
C ALA A 18 -5.26 14.10 0.14
N GLN A 19 -5.35 14.79 -1.00
CA GLN A 19 -4.93 14.25 -2.30
C GLN A 19 -3.43 13.93 -2.32
N ALA A 20 -2.58 14.81 -1.80
CA ALA A 20 -1.15 14.57 -1.72
C ALA A 20 -0.80 13.33 -0.86
N SER A 21 -1.57 13.11 0.22
CA SER A 21 -1.39 11.97 1.11
C SER A 21 -1.80 10.65 0.44
N ALA A 22 -2.94 10.63 -0.26
CA ALA A 22 -3.39 9.47 -1.00
C ALA A 22 -2.40 9.08 -2.12
N ASP A 23 -1.91 10.05 -2.89
CA ASP A 23 -0.92 9.80 -3.94
C ASP A 23 0.41 9.28 -3.39
N LYS A 24 0.84 9.79 -2.23
CA LYS A 24 2.04 9.31 -1.54
C LYS A 24 1.89 7.83 -1.16
N GLU A 25 0.77 7.46 -0.56
CA GLU A 25 0.48 6.11 -0.12
C GLU A 25 0.53 5.11 -1.28
N LEU A 26 -0.10 5.46 -2.40
CA LEU A 26 -0.10 4.64 -3.62
C LEU A 26 1.29 4.49 -4.24
N LYS A 27 2.08 5.56 -4.23
CA LYS A 27 3.48 5.51 -4.67
C LYS A 27 4.30 4.60 -3.77
N VAL A 28 4.14 4.67 -2.45
CA VAL A 28 4.86 3.79 -1.51
C VAL A 28 4.42 2.34 -1.69
N GLY A 29 3.11 2.08 -1.78
CA GLY A 29 2.56 0.75 -2.05
C GLY A 29 3.13 0.11 -3.31
N LYS A 30 3.16 0.85 -4.43
CA LYS A 30 3.82 0.39 -5.66
C LYS A 30 5.29 0.07 -5.42
N LYS A 31 6.03 0.94 -4.72
CA LYS A 31 7.45 0.73 -4.47
C LYS A 31 7.73 -0.47 -3.58
N ILE A 32 6.85 -0.79 -2.64
CA ILE A 32 6.94 -2.04 -1.87
C ILE A 32 6.73 -3.22 -2.82
N TYR A 33 5.65 -3.21 -3.60
CA TYR A 33 5.34 -4.29 -4.54
C TYR A 33 6.48 -4.55 -5.54
N ASP A 34 7.11 -3.49 -6.05
CA ASP A 34 8.20 -3.60 -7.02
C ASP A 34 9.55 -4.06 -6.39
N ARG A 35 9.75 -3.90 -5.07
CA ARG A 35 11.10 -3.97 -4.46
C ARG A 35 11.26 -4.89 -3.26
N ALA A 36 10.19 -5.29 -2.59
CA ALA A 36 10.27 -6.23 -1.48
C ALA A 36 11.06 -7.49 -1.91
N PHE A 37 11.84 -8.07 -1.01
CA PHE A 37 12.73 -9.21 -1.30
C PHE A 37 13.78 -8.97 -2.39
N GLY A 38 14.03 -7.71 -2.79
CA GLY A 38 15.01 -7.36 -3.83
C GLY A 38 14.55 -7.62 -5.27
N ARG A 39 13.42 -8.34 -5.46
CA ARG A 39 12.83 -8.66 -6.78
C ARG A 39 11.36 -8.28 -6.92
N GLY A 40 10.75 -7.78 -5.85
CA GLY A 40 9.34 -7.46 -5.78
C GLY A 40 8.43 -8.66 -5.53
N CYS A 41 7.19 -8.37 -5.15
CA CYS A 41 6.12 -9.33 -4.95
C CYS A 41 5.66 -9.95 -6.29
N GLY A 42 5.74 -9.18 -7.39
CA GLY A 42 5.34 -9.64 -8.73
C GLY A 42 6.12 -10.86 -9.23
N ALA A 43 7.36 -11.05 -8.78
CA ALA A 43 8.15 -12.24 -9.10
C ALA A 43 7.46 -13.56 -8.72
N CYS A 44 6.56 -13.54 -7.74
CA CYS A 44 5.74 -14.68 -7.38
C CYS A 44 4.26 -14.47 -7.73
N HIS A 45 3.73 -13.25 -7.73
CA HIS A 45 2.29 -13.03 -7.86
C HIS A 45 1.80 -12.68 -9.28
N ASP A 46 2.70 -12.36 -10.20
CA ASP A 46 2.36 -12.06 -11.60
C ASP A 46 2.49 -13.29 -12.52
N ILE A 47 2.59 -14.49 -11.94
CA ILE A 47 2.63 -15.76 -12.69
C ILE A 47 1.29 -16.48 -12.58
N SER A 48 0.86 -17.14 -13.66
CA SER A 48 -0.46 -17.78 -13.76
C SER A 48 -0.72 -18.86 -12.72
N SER A 49 0.33 -19.52 -12.22
CA SER A 49 0.22 -20.59 -11.22
C SER A 49 0.09 -20.10 -9.77
N ASN A 50 0.20 -18.80 -9.53
CA ASN A 50 0.07 -18.22 -8.20
C ASN A 50 -1.15 -17.32 -8.09
N PRO A 51 -1.64 -17.07 -6.85
CA PRO A 51 -2.75 -16.18 -6.61
C PRO A 51 -2.51 -14.80 -7.23
N GLN A 52 -3.39 -14.43 -8.16
CA GLN A 52 -3.42 -13.11 -8.79
C GLN A 52 -4.00 -12.09 -7.81
N LEU A 53 -3.14 -11.49 -6.98
CA LEU A 53 -3.53 -10.68 -5.82
C LEU A 53 -4.54 -9.58 -6.16
N THR A 54 -4.28 -8.82 -7.24
CA THR A 54 -5.17 -7.75 -7.71
C THR A 54 -6.57 -8.28 -8.03
N ALA A 55 -6.68 -9.45 -8.67
CA ALA A 55 -7.97 -10.04 -9.01
C ALA A 55 -8.74 -10.46 -7.76
N LEU A 56 -8.07 -11.13 -6.80
CA LEU A 56 -8.69 -11.58 -5.55
C LEU A 56 -9.15 -10.40 -4.69
N ILE A 57 -8.34 -9.34 -4.60
CA ILE A 57 -8.67 -8.13 -3.84
C ILE A 57 -9.88 -7.44 -4.47
N LYS A 58 -9.91 -7.27 -5.80
CA LYS A 58 -11.03 -6.64 -6.52
C LYS A 58 -12.31 -7.47 -6.47
N ALA A 59 -12.19 -8.80 -6.42
CA ALA A 59 -13.32 -9.71 -6.24
C ALA A 59 -13.84 -9.75 -4.79
N GLY A 60 -13.13 -9.13 -3.83
CA GLY A 60 -13.47 -9.19 -2.41
C GLY A 60 -13.10 -10.51 -1.73
N GLU A 61 -12.37 -11.39 -2.41
CA GLU A 61 -11.94 -12.71 -1.91
C GLU A 61 -10.70 -12.64 -1.03
N LEU A 62 -9.98 -11.51 -1.06
CA LEU A 62 -8.83 -11.24 -0.20
C LEU A 62 -9.02 -9.91 0.51
N SER A 63 -9.52 -9.96 1.76
CA SER A 63 -9.66 -8.77 2.61
C SER A 63 -8.30 -8.23 3.06
N GLU A 64 -8.25 -6.95 3.43
CA GLU A 64 -7.04 -6.32 3.97
C GLU A 64 -6.53 -7.04 5.23
N GLU A 65 -7.42 -7.51 6.10
CA GLU A 65 -7.06 -8.29 7.28
C GLU A 65 -6.41 -9.64 6.91
N SER A 66 -7.00 -10.37 5.97
CA SER A 66 -6.46 -11.66 5.50
C SER A 66 -5.13 -11.47 4.77
N PHE A 67 -5.00 -10.38 4.02
CA PHE A 67 -3.77 -9.97 3.37
C PHE A 67 -2.68 -9.64 4.40
N ALA A 68 -2.99 -8.81 5.40
CA ALA A 68 -2.09 -8.44 6.49
C ALA A 68 -1.59 -9.67 7.24
N LYS A 69 -2.49 -10.58 7.61
CA LYS A 69 -2.16 -11.84 8.27
C LYS A 69 -1.19 -12.66 7.41
N THR A 70 -1.47 -12.79 6.12
CA THR A 70 -0.61 -13.54 5.19
C THR A 70 0.79 -12.92 5.08
N LEU A 71 0.92 -11.58 5.06
CA LEU A 71 2.22 -10.91 5.05
C LEU A 71 3.01 -11.13 6.35
N LYS A 72 2.34 -11.14 7.50
CA LYS A 72 2.94 -11.34 8.83
C LYS A 72 3.34 -12.79 9.07
N GLU A 73 2.52 -13.74 8.61
CA GLU A 73 2.66 -15.17 8.93
C GLU A 73 3.31 -15.99 7.81
N GLY A 74 3.17 -15.57 6.55
CA GLY A 74 3.41 -16.42 5.38
C GLY A 74 2.27 -17.41 5.15
N LYS A 75 2.23 -18.04 3.97
CA LYS A 75 1.21 -19.04 3.60
C LYS A 75 1.65 -19.87 2.40
N ASN A 76 1.51 -21.20 2.45
CA ASN A 76 1.67 -22.10 1.30
C ASN A 76 2.93 -21.85 0.46
N GLY A 77 4.10 -21.71 1.10
CA GLY A 77 5.38 -21.43 0.44
C GLY A 77 5.71 -19.95 0.25
N MET A 78 4.78 -19.04 0.51
CA MET A 78 5.07 -17.61 0.67
C MET A 78 5.79 -17.36 2.00
N PRO A 79 7.00 -16.77 2.00
CA PRO A 79 7.69 -16.41 3.24
C PRO A 79 7.02 -15.22 3.93
N LYS A 80 7.30 -15.04 5.23
CA LYS A 80 6.94 -13.81 5.96
C LYS A 80 7.55 -12.60 5.26
N ALA A 81 6.74 -11.59 5.00
CA ALA A 81 7.11 -10.46 4.14
C ALA A 81 7.47 -9.19 4.90
N MET A 82 7.07 -9.05 6.17
CA MET A 82 7.17 -7.77 6.88
C MET A 82 8.60 -7.24 6.98
N ALA A 83 9.59 -8.07 7.33
CA ALA A 83 10.98 -7.63 7.37
C ALA A 83 11.46 -7.11 6.00
N ALA A 84 11.08 -7.78 4.91
CA ALA A 84 11.44 -7.39 3.56
C ALA A 84 10.73 -6.11 3.11
N ILE A 85 9.47 -5.91 3.50
CA ILE A 85 8.69 -4.70 3.26
C ILE A 85 9.29 -3.52 4.01
N MET A 86 9.56 -3.68 5.30
CA MET A 86 10.11 -2.61 6.15
C MET A 86 11.56 -2.25 5.77
N ALA A 87 12.28 -3.14 5.10
CA ALA A 87 13.60 -2.85 4.55
C ALA A 87 13.56 -1.89 3.33
N VAL A 88 12.41 -1.73 2.67
CA VAL A 88 12.27 -0.91 1.46
C VAL A 88 12.50 0.58 1.77
N GLY A 89 13.46 1.21 1.09
CA GLY A 89 13.87 2.60 1.34
C GLY A 89 12.71 3.62 1.38
N PRO A 90 11.76 3.60 0.42
CA PRO A 90 10.55 4.41 0.47
C PRO A 90 9.69 4.25 1.73
N VAL A 91 9.60 3.05 2.31
CA VAL A 91 8.88 2.80 3.57
C VAL A 91 9.58 3.50 4.72
N LYS A 92 10.89 3.29 4.84
CA LYS A 92 11.74 3.95 5.86
C LYS A 92 11.68 5.48 5.74
N LYS A 93 11.79 6.01 4.52
CA LYS A 93 11.71 7.45 4.25
C LYS A 93 10.33 8.03 4.56
N ALA A 94 9.27 7.26 4.36
CA ALA A 94 7.92 7.67 4.67
C ALA A 94 7.61 7.61 6.19
N GLY A 95 8.43 6.90 6.98
CA GLY A 95 8.24 6.72 8.41
C GLY A 95 7.09 5.77 8.75
N TYR A 96 6.73 4.87 7.83
CA TYR A 96 5.58 3.98 8.01
C TYR A 96 5.84 2.92 9.08
N SER A 97 4.81 2.67 9.87
CA SER A 97 4.62 1.45 10.64
C SER A 97 4.35 0.25 9.72
N GLU A 98 4.36 -0.96 10.30
CA GLU A 98 3.99 -2.17 9.56
C GLU A 98 2.58 -2.08 8.97
N ASP A 99 1.61 -1.61 9.74
CA ASP A 99 0.21 -1.55 9.31
C ASP A 99 0.01 -0.51 8.20
N GLU A 100 0.69 0.65 8.26
CA GLU A 100 0.67 1.64 7.17
C GLU A 100 1.33 1.12 5.89
N ALA A 101 2.40 0.32 6.01
CA ALA A 101 3.04 -0.29 4.86
C ALA A 101 2.14 -1.35 4.20
N ILE A 102 1.41 -2.13 5.02
CA ILE A 102 0.42 -3.11 4.54
C ILE A 102 -0.72 -2.39 3.81
N ALA A 103 -1.31 -1.37 4.44
CA ALA A 103 -2.39 -0.58 3.87
C ALA A 103 -1.97 0.05 2.54
N ALA A 104 -0.75 0.59 2.46
CA ALA A 104 -0.23 1.17 1.22
C ALA A 104 -0.14 0.15 0.08
N VAL A 105 0.36 -1.07 0.33
CA VAL A 105 0.40 -2.13 -0.69
C VAL A 105 -0.99 -2.58 -1.07
N TYR A 106 -1.85 -2.84 -0.09
CA TYR A 106 -3.22 -3.28 -0.33
C TYR A 106 -3.95 -2.26 -1.20
N LYS A 107 -3.90 -0.98 -0.83
CA LYS A 107 -4.50 0.13 -1.58
C LYS A 107 -3.94 0.26 -3.01
N TYR A 108 -2.64 0.03 -3.20
CA TYR A 108 -2.05 -0.02 -4.54
C TYR A 108 -2.64 -1.16 -5.38
N LEU A 109 -2.80 -2.35 -4.80
CA LEU A 109 -3.36 -3.53 -5.48
C LEU A 109 -4.88 -3.43 -5.70
N SER A 110 -5.58 -2.66 -4.88
CA SER A 110 -7.02 -2.41 -5.01
C SER A 110 -7.38 -1.45 -6.15
N LYS A 111 -6.40 -0.75 -6.74
CA LYS A 111 -6.63 0.16 -7.87
C LYS A 111 -6.94 -0.56 -9.17
#